data_AF-A0AAE4JEW4-F1
#
_entry.id   AF-A0AAE4JEW4-F1
#
_cell.length_a   1.000
_cell.length_b   1.000
_cell.length_c   1.000
_cell.angle_alpha   90.00
_cell.angle_beta   90.00
_cell.angle_gamma   90.00
#
_symmetry.space_group_name_H-M   'P 1'
#
loop_
_entity.id
_entity.type
_entity.pdbx_description
1 polymer ?
#
loop_
_entity_poly.entity_id
_entity_poly.type
_entity_poly.pdbx_seq_one_letter_code
_entity_poly.pdbx_strand_id
1 'polypeptide(L)'
;AERKAEMAERDRIRDEKTAERDAERKAEMAERDRIRDEKTAERDAERKAEMAARDAKADARDAERKAEMAERDRQRNAEMAAREQERRRNRIDQLEGRTERAARDINEAIADLAEAERRLEYLRGDAQLKHADFDEALELKRPDWELRRLRDMANRADEEARRGIAAVGKAERRVETATARYEAELGSLRAAVRDFNEHKATTTPESETPGTEREAASSRSAGSDASAADDAAGIDDDARAPETDQSSRGSAGKPEPDQHASTQQAGRVIAVAERLDTPDVAEDSLRRLATAPAQLEAGESAAAEPGKALVIADAEGAEALAAAERVANPAVGPTANAAKAPSSASTPSSPVAEQTRSRRTR
;
A
#
# COMPACT_ATOMS: atom_id res chain seq x y z
N ALA A 1 -107.26 -17.57 -67.79
CA ALA A 1 -106.25 -18.29 -66.97
C ALA A 1 -104.85 -17.78 -67.26
N GLU A 2 -104.47 -17.65 -68.54
CA GLU A 2 -103.14 -17.18 -69.00
C GLU A 2 -102.71 -15.82 -68.44
N ARG A 3 -103.56 -14.78 -68.46
CA ARG A 3 -103.22 -13.47 -67.86
C ARG A 3 -102.93 -13.51 -66.34
N LYS A 4 -103.46 -14.50 -65.61
CA LYS A 4 -103.17 -14.69 -64.17
C LYS A 4 -101.85 -15.42 -63.96
N ALA A 5 -101.51 -16.36 -64.84
CA ALA A 5 -100.22 -17.05 -64.83
C ALA A 5 -99.08 -16.09 -65.23
N GLU A 6 -99.30 -15.24 -66.24
CA GLU A 6 -98.38 -14.20 -66.68
C GLU A 6 -98.13 -13.15 -65.57
N MET A 7 -99.17 -12.73 -64.84
CA MET A 7 -98.98 -11.86 -63.66
C MET A 7 -98.21 -12.56 -62.53
N ALA A 8 -98.49 -13.83 -62.25
CA ALA A 8 -97.79 -14.59 -61.21
C ALA A 8 -96.32 -14.84 -61.56
N GLU A 9 -96.00 -15.05 -62.83
CA GLU A 9 -94.62 -15.17 -63.33
C GLU A 9 -93.90 -13.82 -63.26
N ARG A 10 -94.56 -12.73 -63.64
CA ARG A 10 -94.03 -11.37 -63.51
C ARG A 10 -93.75 -10.97 -62.06
N ASP A 11 -94.62 -11.37 -61.12
CA ASP A 11 -94.42 -11.11 -59.70
C ASP A 11 -93.30 -12.00 -59.12
N ARG A 12 -93.19 -13.28 -59.52
CA ARG A 12 -92.03 -14.12 -59.17
C ARG A 12 -90.71 -13.54 -59.66
N ILE A 13 -90.64 -13.07 -60.90
CA ILE A 13 -89.45 -12.42 -61.46
C ILE A 13 -89.13 -11.13 -60.69
N ARG A 14 -90.17 -10.37 -60.27
CA ARG A 14 -89.97 -9.17 -59.46
C ARG A 14 -89.42 -9.52 -58.08
N ASP A 15 -89.96 -10.56 -57.44
CA ASP A 15 -89.55 -11.03 -56.12
C ASP A 15 -88.14 -11.62 -56.13
N GLU A 16 -87.79 -12.41 -57.14
CA GLU A 16 -86.42 -12.89 -57.38
C GLU A 16 -85.46 -11.73 -57.58
N LYS A 17 -85.82 -10.74 -58.41
CA LYS A 17 -84.99 -9.55 -58.64
C LYS A 17 -84.87 -8.66 -57.40
N THR A 18 -85.84 -8.67 -56.49
CA THR A 18 -85.69 -8.01 -55.18
C THR A 18 -84.81 -8.81 -54.24
N ALA A 19 -84.97 -10.14 -54.20
CA ALA A 19 -84.17 -11.03 -53.37
C ALA A 19 -82.68 -11.02 -53.79
N GLU A 20 -82.40 -10.97 -55.09
CA GLU A 20 -81.06 -10.86 -55.65
C GLU A 20 -80.40 -9.53 -55.26
N ARG A 21 -81.12 -8.40 -55.42
CA ARG A 21 -80.62 -7.08 -54.97
C ARG A 21 -80.45 -6.98 -53.46
N ASP A 22 -81.24 -7.69 -52.67
CA ASP A 22 -81.10 -7.72 -51.22
C ASP A 22 -79.94 -8.63 -50.80
N ALA A 23 -79.71 -9.74 -51.51
CA ALA A 23 -78.55 -10.60 -51.32
C ALA A 23 -77.25 -9.90 -51.72
N GLU A 24 -77.24 -9.16 -52.84
CA GLU A 24 -76.13 -8.33 -53.28
C GLU A 24 -75.81 -7.22 -52.26
N ARG A 25 -76.82 -6.48 -51.78
CA ARG A 25 -76.63 -5.47 -50.73
C ARG A 25 -76.12 -6.06 -49.42
N LYS A 26 -76.55 -7.27 -49.04
CA LYS A 26 -76.03 -7.98 -47.86
C LYS A 26 -74.57 -8.42 -48.07
N ALA A 27 -74.23 -8.91 -49.26
CA ALA A 27 -72.85 -9.29 -49.59
C ALA A 27 -71.92 -8.07 -49.58
N GLU A 28 -72.35 -6.95 -50.17
CA GLU A 28 -71.62 -5.68 -50.15
C GLU A 28 -71.40 -5.16 -48.70
N MET A 29 -72.44 -5.21 -47.86
CA MET A 29 -72.29 -4.85 -46.43
C MET A 29 -71.33 -5.79 -45.70
N ALA A 30 -71.44 -7.10 -45.93
CA ALA A 30 -70.55 -8.09 -45.30
C ALA A 30 -69.09 -7.93 -45.74
N GLU A 31 -68.83 -7.61 -47.01
CA GLU A 31 -67.49 -7.31 -47.51
C GLU A 31 -66.95 -6.00 -46.92
N ARG A 32 -67.78 -4.96 -46.85
CA ARG A 32 -67.41 -3.69 -46.22
C ARG A 32 -67.08 -3.84 -44.73
N ASP A 33 -67.83 -4.69 -44.02
CA ASP A 33 -67.56 -5.00 -42.61
C ASP A 33 -66.27 -5.81 -42.46
N ARG A 34 -66.01 -6.81 -43.31
CA ARG A 34 -64.73 -7.54 -43.34
C ARG A 34 -63.54 -6.60 -43.58
N ILE A 35 -63.63 -5.69 -44.54
CA ILE A 35 -62.58 -4.69 -44.81
C ILE A 35 -62.39 -3.77 -43.60
N ARG A 36 -63.47 -3.39 -42.90
CA ARG A 36 -63.37 -2.58 -41.69
C ARG A 36 -62.64 -3.34 -40.59
N ASP A 37 -63.00 -4.60 -40.36
CA ASP A 37 -62.43 -5.46 -39.33
C ASP A 37 -60.95 -5.74 -39.59
N GLU A 38 -60.59 -6.05 -40.83
CA GLU A 38 -59.19 -6.22 -41.27
C GLU A 38 -58.39 -4.94 -41.03
N LYS A 39 -58.92 -3.78 -41.42
CA LYS A 39 -58.27 -2.48 -41.19
C LYS A 39 -58.16 -2.12 -39.70
N THR A 40 -59.08 -2.57 -38.85
CA THR A 40 -58.95 -2.40 -37.39
C THR A 40 -57.91 -3.35 -36.81
N ALA A 41 -57.88 -4.61 -37.26
CA ALA A 41 -56.90 -5.60 -36.82
C ALA A 41 -55.47 -5.19 -37.20
N GLU A 42 -55.26 -4.65 -38.41
CA GLU A 42 -53.97 -4.13 -38.85
C GLU A 42 -53.50 -2.96 -37.97
N ARG A 43 -54.38 -1.99 -37.70
CA ARG A 43 -54.07 -0.86 -36.81
C ARG A 43 -53.76 -1.30 -35.37
N ASP A 44 -54.47 -2.29 -34.86
CA ASP A 44 -54.21 -2.82 -33.52
C ASP A 44 -52.90 -3.61 -33.47
N ALA A 45 -52.55 -4.34 -34.54
CA ALA A 45 -51.26 -5.01 -34.66
C ALA A 45 -50.10 -4.01 -34.75
N GLU A 46 -50.26 -2.94 -35.54
CA GLU A 46 -49.29 -1.85 -35.64
C GLU A 46 -49.06 -1.16 -34.29
N ARG A 47 -50.12 -0.80 -33.56
CA ARG A 47 -50.02 -0.22 -32.22
C ARG A 47 -49.34 -1.15 -31.21
N LYS A 48 -49.63 -2.45 -31.27
CA LYS A 48 -48.96 -3.44 -30.41
C LYS A 48 -47.48 -3.55 -30.73
N ALA A 49 -47.11 -3.55 -32.01
CA ALA A 49 -45.72 -3.56 -32.44
C ALA A 49 -44.98 -2.28 -32.01
N GLU A 50 -45.62 -1.11 -32.12
CA GLU A 50 -45.07 0.17 -31.66
C GLU A 50 -44.83 0.17 -30.14
N MET A 51 -45.79 -0.31 -29.33
CA MET A 51 -45.62 -0.44 -27.88
C MET A 51 -44.49 -1.40 -27.53
N ALA A 52 -44.44 -2.58 -28.17
CA ALA A 52 -43.37 -3.55 -27.93
C ALA A 52 -41.97 -3.00 -28.29
N ALA A 53 -41.86 -2.24 -29.39
CA ALA A 53 -40.62 -1.58 -29.76
C ALA A 53 -40.21 -0.48 -28.76
N ARG A 54 -41.18 0.25 -28.20
CA ARG A 54 -40.95 1.26 -27.17
C ARG A 54 -40.48 0.62 -25.86
N ASP A 55 -41.08 -0.48 -25.45
CA ASP A 55 -40.70 -1.21 -24.23
C ASP A 55 -39.30 -1.82 -24.38
N ALA A 56 -39.01 -2.48 -25.51
CA ALA A 56 -37.67 -3.01 -25.78
C ALA A 56 -36.58 -1.91 -25.76
N LYS A 57 -36.91 -0.71 -26.24
CA LYS A 57 -36.01 0.45 -26.19
C LYS A 57 -35.84 0.99 -24.76
N ALA A 58 -36.87 0.92 -23.92
CA ALA A 58 -36.77 1.29 -22.51
C ALA A 58 -35.87 0.30 -21.76
N ASP A 59 -36.09 -1.00 -21.95
CA ASP A 59 -35.28 -2.06 -21.34
C ASP A 59 -33.80 -1.96 -21.75
N ALA A 60 -33.53 -1.70 -23.03
CA ALA A 60 -32.16 -1.50 -23.51
C ALA A 60 -31.45 -0.33 -22.82
N ARG A 61 -32.14 0.80 -22.63
CA ARG A 61 -31.59 1.97 -21.92
C ARG A 61 -31.35 1.69 -20.45
N ASP A 62 -32.23 0.93 -19.80
CA ASP A 62 -32.05 0.59 -18.40
C ASP A 62 -30.94 -0.45 -18.20
N ALA A 63 -30.75 -1.38 -19.14
CA ALA A 63 -29.60 -2.28 -19.17
C ALA A 63 -28.28 -1.50 -19.35
N GLU A 64 -28.25 -0.53 -20.26
CA GLU A 64 -27.09 0.36 -20.47
C GLU A 64 -26.75 1.16 -19.20
N ARG A 65 -27.75 1.79 -18.56
CA ARG A 65 -27.56 2.51 -17.30
C ARG A 65 -27.04 1.61 -16.18
N LYS A 66 -27.54 0.37 -16.08
CA LYS A 66 -27.07 -0.61 -15.10
C LYS A 66 -25.61 -1.01 -15.37
N ALA A 67 -25.24 -1.24 -16.63
CA ALA A 67 -23.87 -1.54 -17.01
C ALA A 67 -22.93 -0.36 -16.70
N GLU A 68 -23.36 0.88 -16.99
CA GLU A 68 -22.60 2.09 -16.68
C GLU A 68 -22.40 2.28 -15.18
N MET A 69 -23.43 2.04 -14.36
CA MET A 69 -23.30 2.08 -12.90
C MET A 69 -22.34 1.00 -12.38
N ALA A 70 -22.45 -0.23 -12.88
CA ALA A 70 -21.55 -1.32 -12.51
C ALA A 70 -20.09 -1.00 -12.88
N GLU A 71 -19.85 -0.37 -14.04
CA GLU A 71 -18.52 0.08 -14.44
C GLU A 71 -17.99 1.19 -13.53
N ARG A 72 -18.80 2.22 -13.23
CA ARG A 72 -18.40 3.28 -12.29
C ARG A 72 -18.06 2.73 -10.90
N ASP A 73 -18.81 1.74 -10.42
CA ASP A 73 -18.53 1.11 -9.13
C ASP A 73 -17.26 0.27 -9.17
N ARG A 74 -16.97 -0.45 -10.27
CA ARG A 74 -15.68 -1.12 -10.47
C ARG A 74 -14.52 -0.11 -10.47
N GLN A 75 -14.66 1.02 -11.16
CA GLN A 75 -13.64 2.07 -11.20
C GLN A 75 -13.38 2.65 -9.81
N ARG A 76 -14.42 2.98 -9.04
CA ARG A 76 -14.28 3.46 -7.65
C ARG A 76 -13.60 2.44 -6.75
N ASN A 77 -13.99 1.16 -6.85
CA ASN A 77 -13.39 0.10 -6.07
C ASN A 77 -11.91 -0.10 -6.43
N ALA A 78 -11.56 -0.03 -7.72
CA ALA A 78 -10.17 -0.07 -8.18
C ALA A 78 -9.35 1.14 -7.69
N GLU A 79 -9.92 2.34 -7.72
CA GLU A 79 -9.28 3.55 -7.20
C GLU A 79 -9.04 3.46 -5.69
N MET A 80 -10.02 2.97 -4.93
CA MET A 80 -9.90 2.75 -3.49
C MET A 80 -8.83 1.70 -3.17
N ALA A 81 -8.79 0.59 -3.91
CA ALA A 81 -7.76 -0.43 -3.76
C ALA A 81 -6.36 0.12 -4.09
N ALA A 82 -6.21 0.93 -5.13
CA ALA A 82 -4.95 1.56 -5.51
C ALA A 82 -4.44 2.54 -4.44
N ARG A 83 -5.32 3.40 -3.91
CA ARG A 83 -4.99 4.31 -2.79
C ARG A 83 -4.56 3.56 -1.54
N GLU A 84 -5.20 2.43 -1.26
CA GLU A 84 -4.84 1.62 -0.10
C GLU A 84 -3.48 0.91 -0.29
N GLN A 85 -3.18 0.43 -1.50
CA GLN A 85 -1.84 -0.07 -1.84
C GLN A 85 -0.78 1.03 -1.69
N GLU A 86 -1.07 2.27 -2.11
CA GLU A 86 -0.18 3.42 -1.95
C GLU A 86 0.10 3.73 -0.48
N ARG A 87 -0.94 3.75 0.38
CA ARG A 87 -0.77 3.96 1.83
C ARG A 87 0.12 2.91 2.47
N ARG A 88 -0.07 1.64 2.10
CA ARG A 88 0.76 0.54 2.61
C ARG A 88 2.20 0.65 2.13
N ARG A 89 2.42 1.03 0.87
CA ARG A 89 3.76 1.30 0.35
C ARG A 89 4.44 2.44 1.10
N ASN A 90 3.75 3.56 1.28
CA ASN A 90 4.26 4.70 2.06
C ASN A 90 4.63 4.30 3.50
N ARG A 91 3.87 3.38 4.11
CA ARG A 91 4.20 2.81 5.44
C ARG A 91 5.48 1.99 5.40
N ILE A 92 5.69 1.18 4.36
CA ILE A 92 6.94 0.42 4.17
C ILE A 92 8.13 1.38 4.06
N ASP A 93 8.06 2.37 3.18
CA ASP A 93 9.14 3.35 2.97
C ASP A 93 9.50 4.09 4.27
N GLN A 94 8.49 4.44 5.09
CA GLN A 94 8.72 5.04 6.41
C GLN A 94 9.44 4.10 7.37
N LEU A 95 9.05 2.82 7.39
CA LEU A 95 9.68 1.81 8.25
C LEU A 95 11.09 1.44 7.77
N GLU A 96 11.35 1.43 6.47
CA GLU A 96 12.68 1.30 5.89
C GLU A 96 13.59 2.42 6.39
N GLY A 97 13.16 3.68 6.28
CA GLY A 97 13.92 4.82 6.78
C GLY A 97 14.15 4.80 8.30
N ARG A 98 13.24 4.20 9.09
CA ARG A 98 13.47 3.96 10.54
C ARG A 98 14.49 2.85 10.78
N THR A 99 14.40 1.76 10.04
CA THR A 99 15.31 0.62 10.12
C THR A 99 16.74 1.03 9.74
N GLU A 100 16.90 1.83 8.69
CA GLU A 100 18.20 2.39 8.30
C GLU A 100 18.81 3.28 9.39
N ARG A 101 18.00 4.14 10.03
CA ARG A 101 18.49 4.97 11.15
C ARG A 101 18.93 4.10 12.33
N ALA A 102 18.14 3.09 12.67
CA ALA A 102 18.51 2.15 13.73
C ALA A 102 19.80 1.38 13.40
N ALA A 103 20.04 1.03 12.12
CA ALA A 103 21.29 0.43 11.68
C ALA A 103 22.48 1.40 11.85
N ARG A 104 22.32 2.69 11.54
CA ARG A 104 23.34 3.71 11.82
C ARG A 104 23.62 3.85 13.32
N ASP A 105 22.57 3.88 14.15
CA ASP A 105 22.70 3.94 15.61
C ASP A 105 23.49 2.74 16.17
N ILE A 106 23.31 1.53 15.62
CA ILE A 106 24.13 0.36 15.98
C ILE A 106 25.60 0.59 15.61
N ASN A 107 25.88 1.02 14.38
CA ASN A 107 27.25 1.22 13.92
C ASN A 107 27.99 2.27 14.76
N GLU A 108 27.30 3.34 15.17
CA GLU A 108 27.83 4.34 16.10
C GLU A 108 28.12 3.72 17.48
N ALA A 109 27.19 2.92 18.02
CA ALA A 109 27.39 2.24 19.30
C ALA A 109 28.56 1.24 19.26
N ILE A 110 28.77 0.54 18.14
CA ILE A 110 29.91 -0.37 17.94
C ILE A 110 31.22 0.42 17.89
N ALA A 111 31.23 1.57 17.21
CA ALA A 111 32.41 2.44 17.17
C ALA A 111 32.77 2.98 18.57
N ASP A 112 31.77 3.42 19.36
CA ASP A 112 31.91 3.82 20.75
C ASP A 112 32.52 2.71 21.62
N LEU A 113 32.05 1.47 21.45
CA LEU A 113 32.57 0.30 22.15
C LEU A 113 34.03 0.04 21.79
N ALA A 114 34.36 0.03 20.51
CA ALA A 114 35.73 -0.17 20.04
C ALA A 114 36.69 0.92 20.55
N GLU A 115 36.24 2.17 20.65
CA GLU A 115 37.03 3.24 21.26
C GLU A 115 37.22 3.04 22.77
N ALA A 116 36.18 2.64 23.49
CA ALA A 116 36.26 2.34 24.92
C ALA A 116 37.23 1.18 25.21
N GLU A 117 37.24 0.15 24.36
CA GLU A 117 38.16 -0.99 24.45
C GLU A 117 39.61 -0.57 24.22
N ARG A 118 39.89 0.20 23.15
CA ARG A 118 41.23 0.75 22.90
C ARG A 118 41.73 1.59 24.07
N ARG A 119 40.85 2.41 24.66
CA ARG A 119 41.18 3.21 25.83
C ARG A 119 41.47 2.33 27.05
N LEU A 120 40.70 1.27 27.27
CA LEU A 120 40.95 0.33 28.35
C LEU A 120 42.29 -0.39 28.18
N GLU A 121 42.65 -0.79 26.96
CA GLU A 121 43.95 -1.39 26.65
C GLU A 121 45.10 -0.45 27.00
N TYR A 122 45.01 0.82 26.58
CA TYR A 122 45.98 1.85 26.96
C TYR A 122 46.12 2.00 28.48
N LEU A 123 44.99 2.08 29.21
CA LEU A 123 44.99 2.21 30.66
C LEU A 123 45.60 0.98 31.37
N ARG A 124 45.38 -0.23 30.83
CA ARG A 124 46.02 -1.44 31.34
C ARG A 124 47.53 -1.42 31.12
N GLY A 125 47.99 -0.95 29.96
CA GLY A 125 49.41 -0.79 29.67
C GLY A 125 50.09 0.22 30.60
N ASP A 126 49.46 1.37 30.86
CA ASP A 126 49.97 2.35 31.82
C ASP A 126 50.01 1.78 33.25
N ALA A 127 48.95 1.11 33.70
CA ALA A 127 48.94 0.45 35.00
C ALA A 127 50.06 -0.58 35.17
N GLN A 128 50.28 -1.42 34.16
CA GLN A 128 51.40 -2.39 34.16
C GLN A 128 52.76 -1.71 34.25
N LEU A 129 52.96 -0.63 33.50
CA LEU A 129 54.21 0.15 33.55
C LEU A 129 54.44 0.74 34.95
N LYS A 130 53.41 1.29 35.59
CA LYS A 130 53.52 1.83 36.96
C LYS A 130 53.80 0.76 38.01
N HIS A 131 53.25 -0.44 37.85
CA HIS A 131 53.59 -1.58 38.71
C HIS A 131 55.04 -2.02 38.50
N ALA A 132 55.50 -2.10 37.25
CA ALA A 132 56.90 -2.43 36.95
C ALA A 132 57.88 -1.41 37.55
N ASP A 133 57.59 -0.11 37.43
CA ASP A 133 58.39 0.96 38.06
C ASP A 133 58.45 0.79 39.60
N PHE A 134 57.35 0.37 40.22
CA PHE A 134 57.29 0.12 41.66
C PHE A 134 58.09 -1.12 42.06
N ASP A 135 57.97 -2.21 41.31
CA ASP A 135 58.71 -3.46 41.54
C ASP A 135 60.23 -3.25 41.36
N GLU A 136 60.65 -2.52 40.33
CA GLU A 136 62.06 -2.14 40.12
C GLU A 136 62.58 -1.29 41.31
N ALA A 137 61.78 -0.36 41.81
CA ALA A 137 62.15 0.44 42.97
C ALA A 137 62.29 -0.39 44.26
N LEU A 138 61.46 -1.43 44.43
CA LEU A 138 61.58 -2.41 45.52
C LEU A 138 62.89 -3.20 45.42
N GLU A 139 63.22 -3.68 44.22
CA GLU A 139 64.47 -4.42 43.96
C GLU A 139 65.71 -3.56 44.23
N LEU A 140 65.68 -2.30 43.80
CA LEU A 140 66.75 -1.32 44.02
C LEU A 140 66.81 -0.79 45.46
N LYS A 141 65.91 -1.22 46.35
CA LYS A 141 65.81 -0.77 47.75
C LYS A 141 65.77 0.75 47.86
N ARG A 142 64.96 1.39 47.01
CA ARG A 142 64.74 2.83 47.05
C ARG A 142 64.22 3.29 48.42
N PRO A 143 64.44 4.55 48.82
CA PRO A 143 63.94 5.08 50.09
C PRO A 143 62.41 4.92 50.23
N ASP A 144 61.92 4.68 51.45
CA ASP A 144 60.50 4.42 51.74
C ASP A 144 59.50 5.45 51.21
N TRP A 145 59.91 6.72 51.09
CA TRP A 145 59.05 7.78 50.56
C TRP A 145 58.82 7.64 49.05
N GLU A 146 59.83 7.15 48.32
CA GLU A 146 59.77 6.91 46.87
C GLU A 146 58.92 5.67 46.59
N LEU A 147 59.12 4.59 47.36
CA LEU A 147 58.28 3.40 47.31
C LEU A 147 56.80 3.73 47.57
N ARG A 148 56.50 4.56 48.57
CA ARG A 148 55.12 5.02 48.84
C ARG A 148 54.53 5.78 47.66
N ARG A 149 55.28 6.71 47.07
CA ARG A 149 54.83 7.48 45.90
C ARG A 149 54.54 6.59 44.70
N LEU A 150 55.44 5.66 44.38
CA LEU A 150 55.28 4.74 43.24
C LEU A 150 54.10 3.80 43.45
N ARG A 151 53.93 3.26 44.66
CA ARG A 151 52.75 2.47 45.03
C ARG A 151 51.44 3.26 44.84
N ASP A 152 51.41 4.52 45.29
CA ASP A 152 50.24 5.38 45.10
C ASP A 152 49.95 5.65 43.61
N MET A 153 50.99 5.78 42.78
CA MET A 153 50.83 5.93 41.34
C MET A 153 50.27 4.66 40.69
N ALA A 154 50.79 3.48 41.05
CA ALA A 154 50.30 2.20 40.57
C ALA A 154 48.83 1.97 40.97
N ASN A 155 48.48 2.25 42.23
CA ASN A 155 47.09 2.16 42.71
C ASN A 155 46.13 3.10 41.96
N ARG A 156 46.57 4.32 41.61
CA ARG A 156 45.75 5.25 40.82
C ARG A 156 45.57 4.76 39.38
N ALA A 157 46.61 4.21 38.77
CA ALA A 157 46.51 3.64 37.43
C ALA A 157 45.54 2.43 37.40
N ASP A 158 45.57 1.56 38.43
CA ASP A 158 44.59 0.48 38.59
C ASP A 158 43.15 1.01 38.73
N GLU A 159 42.96 2.07 39.52
CA GLU A 159 41.65 2.73 39.68
C GLU A 159 41.14 3.28 38.33
N GLU A 160 42.02 3.87 37.51
CA GLU A 160 41.68 4.34 36.17
C GLU A 160 41.34 3.18 35.22
N ALA A 161 42.10 2.08 35.25
CA ALA A 161 41.78 0.88 34.48
C ALA A 161 40.41 0.30 34.88
N ARG A 162 40.06 0.29 36.18
CA ARG A 162 38.72 -0.11 36.65
C ARG A 162 37.61 0.79 36.13
N ARG A 163 37.84 2.11 36.08
CA ARG A 163 36.90 3.06 35.45
C ARG A 163 36.77 2.80 33.95
N GLY A 164 37.86 2.43 33.28
CA GLY A 164 37.85 1.97 31.89
C GLY A 164 36.96 0.76 31.67
N ILE A 165 37.05 -0.27 32.54
CA ILE A 165 36.17 -1.46 32.48
C ILE A 165 34.70 -1.05 32.59
N ALA A 166 34.37 -0.15 33.52
CA ALA A 166 33.00 0.35 33.66
C ALA A 166 32.51 1.13 32.43
N ALA A 167 33.41 1.84 31.74
CA ALA A 167 33.10 2.54 30.49
C ALA A 167 32.81 1.56 29.34
N VAL A 168 33.62 0.52 29.18
CA VAL A 168 33.37 -0.57 28.22
C VAL A 168 32.01 -1.22 28.50
N GLY A 169 31.74 -1.63 29.74
CA GLY A 169 30.44 -2.21 30.10
C GLY A 169 29.24 -1.26 29.97
N LYS A 170 29.46 0.06 29.84
CA LYS A 170 28.41 1.01 29.47
C LYS A 170 28.21 1.06 27.95
N ALA A 171 29.29 1.00 27.17
CA ALA A 171 29.23 0.97 25.72
C ALA A 171 28.60 -0.34 25.21
N GLU A 172 28.94 -1.49 25.81
CA GLU A 172 28.31 -2.79 25.51
C GLU A 172 26.78 -2.72 25.66
N ARG A 173 26.29 -2.18 26.78
CA ARG A 173 24.84 -2.00 27.00
C ARG A 173 24.18 -1.06 25.98
N ARG A 174 24.91 -0.08 25.46
CA ARG A 174 24.41 0.78 24.36
C ARG A 174 24.27 -0.02 23.07
N VAL A 175 25.26 -0.84 22.73
CA VAL A 175 25.20 -1.75 21.58
C VAL A 175 23.98 -2.66 21.72
N GLU A 176 23.81 -3.34 22.85
CA GLU A 176 22.66 -4.22 23.11
C GLU A 176 21.32 -3.49 22.93
N THR A 177 21.20 -2.27 23.46
CA THR A 177 19.98 -1.46 23.34
C THR A 177 19.72 -1.04 21.89
N ALA A 178 20.77 -0.64 21.15
CA ALA A 178 20.67 -0.27 19.74
C ALA A 178 20.28 -1.48 18.87
N THR A 179 20.88 -2.65 19.14
CA THR A 179 20.55 -3.92 18.47
C THR A 179 19.09 -4.30 18.70
N ALA A 180 18.62 -4.28 19.95
CA ALA A 180 17.22 -4.60 20.25
C ALA A 180 16.24 -3.66 19.53
N ARG A 181 16.58 -2.36 19.42
CA ARG A 181 15.77 -1.38 18.69
C ARG A 181 15.72 -1.67 17.19
N TYR A 182 16.86 -1.99 16.58
CA TYR A 182 16.92 -2.37 15.17
C TYR A 182 16.11 -3.63 14.88
N GLU A 183 16.21 -4.66 15.72
CA GLU A 183 15.43 -5.89 15.56
C GLU A 183 13.92 -5.62 15.65
N ALA A 184 13.48 -4.73 16.54
CA ALA A 184 12.07 -4.34 16.65
C ALA A 184 11.56 -3.57 15.40
N GLU A 185 12.35 -2.63 14.88
CA GLU A 185 12.01 -1.90 13.65
C GLU A 185 12.02 -2.83 12.42
N LEU A 186 12.99 -3.75 12.32
CA LEU A 186 13.06 -4.77 11.28
C LEU A 186 11.88 -5.74 11.33
N GLY A 187 11.45 -6.14 12.54
CA GLY A 187 10.23 -6.93 12.75
C GLY A 187 8.99 -6.21 12.25
N SER A 188 8.88 -4.90 12.54
CA SER A 188 7.77 -4.05 12.09
C SER A 188 7.76 -3.89 10.56
N LEU A 189 8.93 -3.72 9.94
CA LEU A 189 9.08 -3.65 8.49
C LEU A 189 8.65 -4.96 7.81
N ARG A 190 9.13 -6.11 8.30
CA ARG A 190 8.75 -7.43 7.76
C ARG A 190 7.24 -7.67 7.86
N ALA A 191 6.62 -7.26 8.97
CA ALA A 191 5.16 -7.37 9.14
C ALA A 191 4.40 -6.49 8.13
N ALA A 192 4.86 -5.25 7.89
CA ALA A 192 4.25 -4.35 6.92
C ALA A 192 4.40 -4.86 5.47
N VAL A 193 5.56 -5.40 5.11
CA VAL A 193 5.79 -6.03 3.79
C VAL A 193 4.87 -7.24 3.59
N ARG A 194 4.67 -8.06 4.64
CA ARG A 194 3.74 -9.18 4.58
C ARG A 194 2.30 -8.71 4.35
N ASP A 195 1.80 -7.76 5.13
CA ASP A 195 0.44 -7.19 4.96
C ASP A 195 0.25 -6.58 3.56
N PHE A 196 1.27 -5.90 3.03
CA PHE A 196 1.24 -5.40 1.65
C PHE A 196 1.11 -6.51 0.62
N ASN A 197 1.88 -7.58 0.75
CA ASN A 197 1.83 -8.72 -0.18
C ASN A 197 0.52 -9.50 -0.08
N GLU A 198 0.01 -9.72 1.14
CA GLU A 198 -1.31 -10.35 1.38
C GLU A 198 -2.43 -9.52 0.73
N HIS A 199 -2.42 -8.20 0.95
CA HIS A 199 -3.42 -7.34 0.34
C HIS A 199 -3.32 -7.31 -1.19
N LYS A 200 -2.10 -7.25 -1.74
CA LYS A 200 -1.88 -7.30 -3.18
C LYS A 200 -2.42 -8.60 -3.80
N ALA A 201 -2.24 -9.73 -3.12
CA ALA A 201 -2.80 -11.01 -3.55
C ALA A 201 -4.34 -11.00 -3.54
N THR A 202 -4.97 -10.42 -2.52
CA THR A 202 -6.45 -10.33 -2.46
C THR A 202 -7.07 -9.32 -3.42
N THR A 203 -6.35 -8.27 -3.80
CA THR A 203 -6.86 -7.18 -4.65
C THR A 203 -6.55 -7.35 -6.12
N THR A 204 -5.69 -8.30 -6.48
CA THR A 204 -5.56 -8.73 -7.87
C THR A 204 -6.75 -9.65 -8.12
N PRO A 205 -7.83 -9.21 -8.79
CA PRO A 205 -8.86 -10.15 -9.18
C PRO A 205 -8.14 -11.22 -9.99
N GLU A 206 -8.34 -12.49 -9.66
CA GLU A 206 -8.02 -13.57 -10.58
C GLU A 206 -8.71 -13.18 -11.88
N SER A 207 -7.94 -12.61 -12.80
CA SER A 207 -8.38 -12.36 -14.15
C SER A 207 -8.76 -13.73 -14.63
N GLU A 208 -10.06 -13.99 -14.68
CA GLU A 208 -10.66 -15.18 -15.26
C GLU A 208 -9.83 -15.49 -16.50
N THR A 209 -8.99 -16.51 -16.42
CA THR A 209 -8.47 -17.13 -17.62
C THR A 209 -9.73 -17.55 -18.36
N PRO A 210 -10.06 -16.95 -19.52
CA PRO A 210 -11.20 -17.41 -20.28
C PRO A 210 -10.86 -18.86 -20.61
N GLY A 211 -11.59 -19.79 -20.00
CA GLY A 211 -11.42 -21.21 -20.20
C GLY A 211 -11.68 -21.52 -21.66
N THR A 212 -10.62 -21.53 -22.45
CA THR A 212 -10.59 -22.21 -23.73
C THR A 212 -10.74 -23.70 -23.41
N GLU A 213 -11.90 -24.24 -23.80
CA GLU A 213 -12.16 -25.66 -24.03
C GLU A 213 -12.14 -26.59 -22.80
N ARG A 214 -13.34 -26.85 -22.26
CA ARG A 214 -13.65 -28.17 -21.70
C ARG A 214 -14.82 -28.76 -22.47
N GLU A 215 -14.47 -29.43 -23.57
CA GLU A 215 -15.36 -30.32 -24.29
C GLU A 215 -16.00 -31.35 -23.35
N ALA A 216 -17.28 -31.57 -23.64
CA ALA A 216 -18.11 -32.73 -23.34
C ALA A 216 -17.44 -33.92 -22.63
N ALA A 217 -17.83 -34.14 -21.37
CA ALA A 217 -17.98 -35.50 -20.85
C ALA A 217 -19.20 -35.55 -19.92
N SER A 218 -20.35 -35.69 -20.56
CA SER A 218 -21.58 -36.22 -19.99
C SER A 218 -21.29 -37.59 -19.34
N SER A 219 -21.43 -37.70 -18.03
CA SER A 219 -21.92 -38.95 -17.42
C SER A 219 -22.69 -38.68 -16.13
N ARG A 220 -23.86 -39.31 -16.09
CA ARG A 220 -24.90 -39.25 -15.08
C ARG A 220 -24.52 -40.07 -13.84
N SER A 221 -24.90 -39.60 -12.66
CA SER A 221 -25.12 -40.40 -11.44
C SER A 221 -25.87 -39.51 -10.43
N ALA A 222 -27.19 -39.43 -10.47
CA ALA A 222 -28.12 -40.31 -9.74
C ALA A 222 -27.88 -40.37 -8.21
N GLY A 223 -28.73 -39.66 -7.46
CA GLY A 223 -29.40 -40.17 -6.25
C GLY A 223 -28.70 -40.01 -4.89
N SER A 224 -29.16 -39.05 -4.09
CA SER A 224 -29.37 -39.14 -2.62
C SER A 224 -29.91 -37.78 -2.18
N ASP A 225 -31.21 -37.59 -2.26
CA ASP A 225 -32.21 -37.90 -1.23
C ASP A 225 -31.97 -37.18 0.09
N ALA A 226 -33.00 -36.41 0.45
CA ALA A 226 -33.04 -35.41 1.49
C ALA A 226 -33.11 -36.04 2.88
N SER A 227 -32.62 -35.32 3.89
CA SER A 227 -33.39 -34.93 5.10
C SER A 227 -32.44 -34.44 6.19
N ALA A 228 -32.40 -33.13 6.43
CA ALA A 228 -32.00 -32.57 7.72
C ALA A 228 -32.74 -31.25 7.91
N ALA A 229 -33.86 -31.35 8.63
CA ALA A 229 -34.62 -30.23 9.13
C ALA A 229 -33.93 -29.65 10.38
N ASP A 230 -34.10 -28.32 10.52
CA ASP A 230 -34.34 -27.55 11.74
C ASP A 230 -33.93 -28.15 13.09
N ASP A 231 -33.13 -27.42 13.87
CA ASP A 231 -33.73 -26.59 14.92
C ASP A 231 -32.73 -25.72 15.71
N ALA A 232 -33.22 -24.53 16.04
CA ALA A 232 -33.05 -23.77 17.28
C ALA A 232 -31.66 -23.28 17.75
N ALA A 233 -31.45 -21.98 17.52
CA ALA A 233 -31.32 -20.94 18.54
C ALA A 233 -30.69 -21.32 19.91
N GLY A 234 -29.51 -20.76 20.16
CA GLY A 234 -28.92 -20.60 21.49
C GLY A 234 -28.05 -19.34 21.51
N ILE A 235 -28.68 -18.20 21.77
CA ILE A 235 -28.01 -16.94 22.12
C ILE A 235 -27.75 -17.01 23.63
N ASP A 236 -26.54 -17.38 24.02
CA ASP A 236 -26.07 -17.19 25.39
C ASP A 236 -25.19 -15.95 25.44
N ASP A 237 -25.85 -14.90 25.93
CA ASP A 237 -25.33 -13.63 26.39
C ASP A 237 -24.69 -13.88 27.77
N ASP A 238 -23.36 -13.93 27.85
CA ASP A 238 -22.67 -13.99 29.15
C ASP A 238 -21.47 -13.04 29.17
N ALA A 239 -21.81 -11.80 29.49
CA ALA A 239 -20.90 -10.77 29.92
C ALA A 239 -20.20 -11.18 31.23
N ARG A 240 -18.92 -11.54 31.14
CA ARG A 240 -18.07 -11.67 32.33
C ARG A 240 -16.76 -10.94 32.16
N ALA A 241 -16.77 -9.68 32.58
CA ALA A 241 -15.55 -8.93 32.90
C ALA A 241 -14.90 -9.55 34.15
N PRO A 242 -13.61 -9.93 34.14
CA PRO A 242 -12.88 -10.18 35.37
C PRO A 242 -12.41 -8.85 35.98
N GLU A 243 -12.84 -8.65 37.22
CA GLU A 243 -12.44 -7.58 38.13
C GLU A 243 -10.91 -7.48 38.23
N THR A 244 -10.40 -6.25 38.10
CA THR A 244 -9.03 -5.89 38.49
C THR A 244 -8.91 -5.91 40.00
N ASP A 245 -8.43 -7.02 40.57
CA ASP A 245 -8.16 -7.10 41.99
C ASP A 245 -6.83 -6.42 42.33
N GLN A 246 -6.95 -5.38 43.16
CA GLN A 246 -5.86 -4.69 43.81
C GLN A 246 -5.48 -5.46 45.08
N SER A 247 -4.27 -6.03 45.14
CA SER A 247 -3.40 -6.01 46.32
C SER A 247 -2.40 -7.14 46.28
N SER A 248 -1.12 -6.79 46.23
CA SER A 248 -0.11 -7.41 47.11
C SER A 248 1.17 -6.58 47.08
N ARG A 249 1.30 -5.71 48.09
CA ARG A 249 2.60 -5.29 48.61
C ARG A 249 3.30 -6.54 49.15
N GLY A 250 4.44 -6.89 48.54
CA GLY A 250 5.23 -8.06 48.95
C GLY A 250 6.72 -7.80 48.78
N SER A 251 7.33 -7.39 49.88
CA SER A 251 8.71 -7.65 50.33
C SER A 251 9.90 -7.47 49.39
N ALA A 252 10.83 -6.66 49.89
CA ALA A 252 12.21 -6.54 49.47
C ALA A 252 12.94 -7.89 49.43
N GLY A 253 13.67 -8.10 48.34
CA GLY A 253 14.74 -9.09 48.22
C GLY A 253 15.66 -8.61 47.10
N LYS A 254 16.78 -7.98 47.46
CA LYS A 254 17.88 -7.73 46.52
C LYS A 254 18.47 -9.09 46.14
N PRO A 255 18.44 -9.53 44.88
CA PRO A 255 19.29 -10.64 44.46
C PRO A 255 20.74 -10.13 44.41
N GLU A 256 21.64 -10.85 45.08
CA GLU A 256 23.08 -10.75 44.82
C GLU A 256 23.34 -11.06 43.35
N PRO A 257 24.15 -10.25 42.64
CA PRO A 257 24.55 -10.59 41.29
C PRO A 257 25.60 -11.71 41.32
N ASP A 258 25.19 -12.90 40.86
CA ASP A 258 26.09 -14.01 40.54
C ASP A 258 27.14 -13.55 39.50
N GLN A 259 28.39 -13.44 39.94
CA GLN A 259 29.52 -12.96 39.13
C GLN A 259 30.08 -13.99 38.14
N HIS A 260 29.39 -15.12 37.93
CA HIS A 260 29.92 -16.24 37.13
C HIS A 260 29.32 -16.39 35.72
N ALA A 261 28.37 -15.53 35.32
CA ALA A 261 27.77 -15.59 33.98
C ALA A 261 28.51 -14.75 32.89
N SER A 262 29.44 -13.88 33.27
CA SER A 262 30.00 -12.85 32.37
C SER A 262 30.94 -13.39 31.29
N THR A 263 31.49 -14.60 31.42
CA THR A 263 32.52 -15.11 30.48
C THR A 263 31.93 -15.87 29.30
N GLN A 264 30.69 -16.38 29.39
CA GLN A 264 30.05 -17.11 28.27
C GLN A 264 29.29 -16.19 27.30
N GLN A 265 29.02 -14.94 27.68
CA GLN A 265 28.25 -14.00 26.85
C GLN A 265 29.13 -13.25 25.83
N ALA A 266 30.42 -13.01 26.16
CA ALA A 266 31.38 -12.39 25.26
C ALA A 266 31.63 -13.20 23.97
N GLY A 267 31.54 -14.54 24.03
CA GLY A 267 31.63 -15.39 22.84
C GLY A 267 30.41 -15.32 21.91
N ARG A 268 29.27 -14.80 22.37
CA ARG A 268 28.01 -14.75 21.60
C ARG A 268 27.87 -13.46 20.79
N VAL A 269 28.50 -12.37 21.21
CA VAL A 269 28.48 -11.07 20.50
C VAL A 269 29.37 -11.11 19.25
N ILE A 270 30.50 -11.81 19.29
CA ILE A 270 31.38 -12.01 18.13
C ILE A 270 30.68 -12.83 17.02
N ALA A 271 29.87 -13.83 17.39
CA ALA A 271 29.10 -14.64 16.43
C ALA A 271 27.94 -13.88 15.77
N VAL A 272 27.48 -12.75 16.31
CA VAL A 272 26.45 -11.89 15.69
C VAL A 272 27.11 -10.93 14.69
N ALA A 273 28.31 -10.44 14.97
CA ALA A 273 29.07 -9.64 14.02
C ALA A 273 29.50 -10.45 12.77
N GLU A 274 29.91 -11.71 12.94
CA GLU A 274 30.21 -12.60 11.79
C GLU A 274 28.96 -13.07 11.01
N ARG A 275 27.76 -13.06 11.61
CA ARG A 275 26.50 -13.40 10.92
C ARG A 275 25.84 -12.23 10.19
N LEU A 276 26.27 -11.00 10.44
CA LEU A 276 25.84 -9.84 9.65
C LEU A 276 26.68 -9.66 8.37
N ASP A 277 27.71 -10.49 8.20
CA ASP A 277 28.51 -10.62 6.97
C ASP A 277 27.91 -11.68 6.02
N THR A 278 26.57 -11.74 5.92
CA THR A 278 25.90 -12.48 4.85
C THR A 278 25.68 -11.54 3.66
N PRO A 279 26.46 -11.66 2.56
CA PRO A 279 26.41 -10.72 1.44
C PRO A 279 25.12 -10.77 0.60
N ASP A 280 24.25 -11.76 0.75
CA ASP A 280 23.26 -12.07 -0.28
C ASP A 280 22.08 -11.08 -0.43
N VAL A 281 21.69 -10.34 0.62
CA VAL A 281 20.51 -9.44 0.53
C VAL A 281 20.91 -7.98 0.28
N ALA A 282 22.09 -7.57 0.75
CA ALA A 282 22.63 -6.24 0.51
C ALA A 282 23.31 -6.13 -0.87
N GLU A 283 23.96 -7.18 -1.37
CA GLU A 283 24.55 -7.18 -2.73
C GLU A 283 23.50 -7.06 -3.83
N ASP A 284 22.30 -7.64 -3.67
CA ASP A 284 21.30 -7.60 -4.73
C ASP A 284 20.66 -6.20 -4.89
N SER A 285 20.63 -5.42 -3.81
CA SER A 285 20.20 -4.01 -3.81
C SER A 285 21.31 -3.06 -4.32
N LEU A 286 22.58 -3.36 -4.03
CA LEU A 286 23.72 -2.60 -4.54
C LEU A 286 24.06 -2.94 -6.01
N ARG A 287 23.88 -4.19 -6.45
CA ARG A 287 24.02 -4.57 -7.87
C ARG A 287 22.96 -3.91 -8.74
N ARG A 288 21.72 -3.74 -8.26
CA ARG A 288 20.69 -2.98 -9.00
C ARG A 288 21.00 -1.49 -9.15
N LEU A 289 21.84 -0.92 -8.27
CA LEU A 289 22.35 0.45 -8.39
C LEU A 289 23.66 0.55 -9.20
N ALA A 290 24.43 -0.54 -9.31
CA ALA A 290 25.70 -0.58 -10.03
C ALA A 290 25.57 -0.91 -11.54
N THR A 291 24.40 -1.34 -12.02
CA THR A 291 24.13 -1.55 -13.46
C THR A 291 23.53 -0.32 -14.16
N ALA A 292 23.94 0.88 -13.76
CA ALA A 292 23.84 2.06 -14.62
C ALA A 292 25.13 2.13 -15.46
N PRO A 293 25.08 2.19 -16.81
CA PRO A 293 26.29 2.18 -17.62
C PRO A 293 27.08 3.48 -17.40
N ALA A 294 28.18 3.38 -16.65
CA ALA A 294 29.25 4.34 -16.66
C ALA A 294 30.06 4.16 -17.96
N GLN A 295 29.77 4.96 -18.98
CA GLN A 295 30.75 5.24 -20.03
C GLN A 295 31.62 6.41 -19.60
N LEU A 296 32.80 6.09 -19.08
CA LEU A 296 33.95 6.98 -19.01
C LEU A 296 35.18 6.15 -19.40
N GLU A 297 35.57 6.23 -20.67
CA GLU A 297 36.96 6.01 -21.06
C GLU A 297 37.66 7.35 -21.19
N ALA A 298 38.84 7.44 -20.57
CA ALA A 298 39.76 8.55 -20.66
C ALA A 298 40.83 8.25 -21.72
N GLY A 299 41.14 9.22 -22.58
CA GLY A 299 42.34 9.14 -23.41
C GLY A 299 42.45 10.15 -24.55
N GLU A 300 43.13 11.27 -24.27
CA GLU A 300 44.05 11.98 -25.19
C GLU A 300 43.54 12.88 -26.35
N SER A 301 43.54 14.18 -26.06
CA SER A 301 44.11 15.30 -26.84
C SER A 301 44.27 15.17 -28.37
N ALA A 302 43.39 15.83 -29.11
CA ALA A 302 43.76 16.62 -30.29
C ALA A 302 42.71 17.72 -30.57
N ALA A 303 43.19 18.92 -30.85
CA ALA A 303 42.39 20.10 -31.18
C ALA A 303 41.66 19.96 -32.53
N ALA A 304 40.36 20.26 -32.59
CA ALA A 304 39.68 20.88 -33.74
C ALA A 304 38.15 21.05 -33.54
N GLU A 305 37.68 22.27 -33.79
CA GLU A 305 36.36 22.74 -34.24
C GLU A 305 35.08 22.65 -33.36
N PRO A 306 34.34 23.77 -33.21
CA PRO A 306 33.01 23.81 -32.62
C PRO A 306 31.93 23.66 -33.69
N GLY A 307 31.02 22.71 -33.50
CA GLY A 307 29.75 22.66 -34.23
C GLY A 307 29.53 21.35 -34.98
N LYS A 308 28.99 20.36 -34.26
CA LYS A 308 28.10 19.31 -34.79
C LYS A 308 27.57 18.50 -33.62
N ALA A 309 26.37 18.87 -33.15
CA ALA A 309 25.61 18.04 -32.23
C ALA A 309 25.10 16.82 -33.00
N LEU A 310 25.54 15.64 -32.57
CA LEU A 310 25.09 14.35 -33.07
C LEU A 310 23.67 14.11 -32.53
N VAL A 311 22.66 14.37 -33.36
CA VAL A 311 21.27 14.00 -33.11
C VAL A 311 21.12 12.54 -33.56
N ILE A 312 21.03 11.61 -32.61
CA ILE A 312 20.55 10.25 -32.91
C ILE A 312 19.03 10.36 -32.99
N ALA A 313 18.52 10.57 -34.20
CA ALA A 313 17.11 10.52 -34.51
C ALA A 313 16.73 9.06 -34.78
N ASP A 314 16.08 8.42 -33.81
CA ASP A 314 15.26 7.25 -34.09
C ASP A 314 13.98 7.71 -34.79
N ALA A 315 13.52 6.97 -35.81
CA ALA A 315 12.39 7.38 -36.64
C ALA A 315 11.06 7.49 -35.86
N GLU A 316 10.96 6.86 -34.69
CA GLU A 316 9.81 6.98 -33.78
C GLU A 316 9.89 8.19 -32.83
N GLY A 317 11.06 8.81 -32.66
CA GLY A 317 11.25 9.97 -31.78
C GLY A 317 10.79 11.31 -32.39
N ALA A 318 10.61 11.38 -33.71
CA ALA A 318 10.27 12.62 -34.41
C ALA A 318 8.78 12.98 -34.32
N GLU A 319 7.86 12.01 -34.22
CA GLU A 319 6.42 12.30 -34.07
C GLU A 319 6.05 12.73 -32.65
N ALA A 320 6.75 12.24 -31.62
CA ALA A 320 6.48 12.60 -30.24
C ALA A 320 6.84 14.07 -29.93
N LEU A 321 7.89 14.60 -30.56
CA LEU A 321 8.29 16.02 -30.40
C LEU A 321 7.34 16.98 -31.13
N ALA A 322 6.78 16.60 -32.29
CA ALA A 322 5.78 17.41 -32.99
C ALA A 322 4.42 17.48 -32.26
N ALA A 323 4.09 16.46 -31.45
CA ALA A 323 2.89 16.46 -30.61
C ALA A 323 3.07 17.32 -29.34
N ALA A 324 4.27 17.33 -28.75
CA ALA A 324 4.56 18.15 -27.56
C ALA A 324 4.61 19.65 -27.86
N GLU A 325 5.06 20.06 -29.05
CA GLU A 325 5.13 21.48 -29.45
C GLU A 325 3.76 22.12 -29.70
N ARG A 326 2.70 21.33 -29.93
CA ARG A 326 1.32 21.84 -30.08
C ARG A 326 0.59 22.09 -28.77
N VAL A 327 1.07 21.54 -27.65
CA VAL A 327 0.43 21.69 -26.33
C VAL A 327 1.03 22.86 -25.52
N ALA A 328 2.25 23.31 -25.87
CA ALA A 328 2.99 24.31 -25.09
C ALA A 328 2.74 25.78 -25.46
N ASN A 329 1.93 26.08 -26.49
CA ASN A 329 1.63 27.47 -26.89
C ASN A 329 0.13 27.82 -26.75
N PRO A 330 -0.37 28.14 -25.54
CA PRO A 330 -1.63 28.85 -25.42
C PRO A 330 -1.44 30.29 -25.91
N ALA A 331 -2.33 30.68 -26.82
CA ALA A 331 -2.37 31.99 -27.46
C ALA A 331 -2.30 33.15 -26.44
N VAL A 332 -1.31 34.02 -26.62
CA VAL A 332 -1.27 35.34 -25.99
C VAL A 332 -2.33 36.23 -26.65
N GLY A 333 -3.43 36.44 -25.94
CA GLY A 333 -4.43 37.47 -26.24
C GLY A 333 -4.20 38.72 -25.35
N PRO A 334 -4.49 39.94 -25.85
CA PRO A 334 -3.95 41.19 -25.33
C PRO A 334 -4.65 41.72 -24.09
N THR A 335 -3.84 42.35 -23.24
CA THR A 335 -4.19 43.10 -22.05
C THR A 335 -4.96 44.39 -22.39
N ALA A 336 -6.05 44.64 -21.68
CA ALA A 336 -6.70 45.95 -21.61
C ALA A 336 -7.15 46.26 -20.18
N ASN A 337 -6.29 47.02 -19.50
CA ASN A 337 -6.55 48.19 -18.66
C ASN A 337 -7.75 48.26 -17.68
N ALA A 338 -7.37 48.58 -16.44
CA ALA A 338 -7.83 49.71 -15.60
C ALA A 338 -8.98 49.49 -14.60
N ALA A 339 -8.59 49.41 -13.32
CA ALA A 339 -9.08 50.23 -12.18
C ALA A 339 -8.24 49.88 -10.93
N LYS A 340 -7.27 50.69 -10.49
CA LYS A 340 -7.37 51.91 -9.66
C LYS A 340 -7.84 51.67 -8.21
N ALA A 341 -6.87 51.27 -7.38
CA ALA A 341 -6.50 51.80 -6.04
C ALA A 341 -7.51 51.67 -4.85
N PRO A 342 -7.14 52.09 -3.62
CA PRO A 342 -6.22 51.43 -2.67
C PRO A 342 -6.82 51.31 -1.25
N SER A 343 -6.23 50.54 -0.31
CA SER A 343 -5.90 51.02 1.06
C SER A 343 -5.47 49.92 2.04
N SER A 344 -4.67 50.36 3.03
CA SER A 344 -4.58 49.90 4.43
C SER A 344 -4.24 48.43 4.71
N ALA A 345 -3.03 48.10 5.19
CA ALA A 345 -2.54 48.33 6.56
C ALA A 345 -3.36 47.59 7.63
N SER A 346 -2.79 46.49 8.15
CA SER A 346 -2.81 46.09 9.58
C SER A 346 -2.08 44.76 9.78
N THR A 347 -0.88 44.83 10.35
CA THR A 347 -0.38 43.82 11.31
C THR A 347 -1.24 43.90 12.58
N PRO A 348 -1.47 42.79 13.30
CA PRO A 348 -0.74 42.68 14.58
C PRO A 348 -0.39 41.26 15.07
N SER A 349 0.70 41.27 15.85
CA SER A 349 0.95 40.58 17.12
C SER A 349 0.81 39.06 17.26
N SER A 350 1.97 38.44 17.42
CA SER A 350 2.22 37.28 18.26
C SER A 350 1.83 37.53 19.74
N PRO A 351 1.25 36.55 20.44
CA PRO A 351 1.30 36.51 21.89
C PRO A 351 2.52 35.70 22.39
N VAL A 352 3.24 36.37 23.27
CA VAL A 352 4.25 35.87 24.20
C VAL A 352 3.68 34.73 25.04
N ALA A 353 4.32 33.56 25.04
CA ALA A 353 4.07 32.50 26.01
C ALA A 353 5.09 32.60 27.15
N GLU A 354 4.55 32.81 28.34
CA GLU A 354 5.20 33.04 29.62
C GLU A 354 6.12 31.91 30.04
N GLN A 355 7.32 32.32 30.45
CA GLN A 355 8.38 31.49 31.01
C GLN A 355 8.17 31.40 32.54
N THR A 356 7.46 30.39 33.03
CA THR A 356 7.39 30.12 34.48
C THR A 356 8.57 29.27 34.93
N ARG A 357 9.63 29.95 35.38
CA ARG A 357 10.72 29.33 36.16
C ARG A 357 10.22 29.04 37.57
N SER A 358 9.96 27.77 37.89
CA SER A 358 9.84 27.33 39.28
C SER A 358 11.22 26.95 39.82
N ARG A 359 11.75 27.87 40.63
CA ARG A 359 12.96 27.75 41.44
C ARG A 359 12.57 27.10 42.77
N ARG A 360 13.14 25.94 43.11
CA ARG A 360 13.11 25.44 44.49
C ARG A 360 14.48 24.90 44.88
N THR A 361 15.27 25.77 45.49
CA THR A 361 16.21 25.45 46.58
C THR A 361 15.37 25.07 47.82
N ARG A 362 15.82 24.25 48.76
CA ARG A 362 17.15 24.11 49.35
C ARG A 362 17.22 22.77 50.08
#